data_AF-A0A258K900-F1
#
_entry.id   AF-A0A258K900-F1
#
_cell.length_a   1.000
_cell.length_b   1.000
_cell.length_c   1.000
_cell.angle_alpha   90.00
_cell.angle_beta   90.00
_cell.angle_gamma   90.00
#
_symmetry.space_group_name_H-M   'P 1'
#
loop_
_entity.id
_entity.type
_entity.pdbx_description
1 polymer ?
#
loop_
_entity_poly.entity_id
_entity_poly.type
_entity_poly.pdbx_seq_one_letter_code
_entity_poly.pdbx_strand_id
1 'polypeptide(L)' 'MTDVAAPDSNAPAYSVSELAFALKRTLETSYAHVRLRGELSKVTHHGNGHVYLTIKDDK' A
#
# COMPACT_ATOMS: atom_id res chain seq x y z
N MET A 1 19.02 40.21 16.43
CA MET A 1 18.34 39.17 17.24
C MET A 1 18.30 37.95 16.34
N THR A 2 19.02 36.93 16.75
CA THR A 2 19.55 35.80 15.98
C THR A 2 18.50 35.00 15.22
N ASP A 3 18.73 34.86 13.92
CA ASP A 3 18.12 33.90 13.02
C ASP A 3 18.53 32.49 13.47
N VAL A 4 17.60 31.71 14.03
CA VAL A 4 17.82 30.30 14.35
C VAL A 4 17.61 29.55 13.05
N ALA A 5 18.71 29.37 12.30
CA ALA A 5 18.76 28.40 11.22
C ALA A 5 18.29 27.06 11.79
N ALA A 6 17.10 26.62 11.36
CA ALA A 6 16.55 25.34 11.72
C ALA A 6 17.59 24.27 11.35
N PRO A 7 17.93 23.32 12.25
CA PRO A 7 18.94 22.33 11.97
C PRO A 7 18.52 21.57 10.71
N ASP A 8 19.42 21.61 9.73
CA ASP A 8 19.32 20.97 8.44
C ASP A 8 18.74 19.56 8.62
N SER A 9 17.50 19.38 8.13
CA SER A 9 16.69 18.19 8.29
C SER A 9 17.27 17.01 7.51
N ASN A 10 18.41 16.50 7.96
CA ASN A 10 18.98 15.24 7.50
C ASN A 10 18.30 14.10 8.25
N ALA A 11 17.04 13.84 7.90
CA ALA A 11 16.40 12.60 8.31
C ALA A 11 17.32 11.43 7.91
N PRO A 12 17.58 10.46 8.81
CA PRO A 12 18.44 9.33 8.51
C PRO A 12 18.01 8.63 7.21
N ALA A 13 18.96 8.36 6.32
CA ALA A 13 18.67 7.70 5.06
C ALA A 13 18.27 6.24 5.33
N TYR A 14 17.06 5.86 4.92
CA TYR A 14 16.64 4.47 4.90
C TYR A 14 17.33 3.74 3.74
N SER A 15 17.78 2.51 3.98
CA SER A 15 18.06 1.60 2.87
C SER A 15 16.77 1.27 2.12
N VAL A 16 16.90 0.89 0.85
CA VAL A 16 15.76 0.48 0.02
C VAL A 16 14.96 -0.65 0.68
N SER A 17 15.66 -1.62 1.28
CA SER A 17 15.06 -2.75 1.97
C SER A 17 14.29 -2.33 3.22
N GLU A 18 14.84 -1.42 4.03
CA GLU A 18 14.16 -0.92 5.24
C GLU A 18 12.90 -0.13 4.88
N LEU A 19 12.99 0.72 3.87
CA LEU A 19 11.82 1.47 3.39
C LEU A 19 10.75 0.53 2.85
N ALA A 20 11.12 -0.44 2.01
CA ALA A 20 10.19 -1.43 1.46
C ALA A 20 9.49 -2.25 2.55
N PHE A 21 10.24 -2.67 3.58
CA PHE A 21 9.67 -3.42 4.70
C PHE A 21 8.73 -2.56 5.55
N ALA A 22 9.14 -1.32 5.86
CA ALA A 22 8.31 -0.38 6.61
C ALA A 22 7.00 -0.07 5.86
N LEU A 23 7.07 0.10 4.54
CA LEU A 23 5.91 0.34 3.69
C LEU A 23 4.98 -0.87 3.66
N LYS A 24 5.54 -2.08 3.45
CA LYS A 24 4.79 -3.33 3.46
C LYS A 24 4.03 -3.50 4.78
N ARG A 25 4.72 -3.35 5.91
CA ARG A 25 4.09 -3.48 7.25
C ARG A 25 2.98 -2.46 7.46
N THR A 26 3.19 -1.22 7.02
CA THR A 26 2.19 -0.15 7.15
C THR A 26 0.96 -0.47 6.31
N LEU A 27 1.14 -0.90 5.06
CA LEU A 27 0.03 -1.28 4.18
C LEU A 27 -0.74 -2.48 4.75
N GLU A 28 -0.04 -3.51 5.21
CA GLU A 28 -0.65 -4.69 5.84
C GLU A 28 -1.45 -4.35 7.11
N THR A 29 -0.99 -3.36 7.89
CA THR A 29 -1.68 -2.93 9.12
C THR A 29 -2.87 -2.02 8.81
N SER A 30 -2.66 -0.97 8.00
CA SER A 30 -3.68 0.05 7.73
C SER A 30 -4.81 -0.47 6.84
N TYR A 31 -4.55 -1.44 5.98
CA TYR A 31 -5.53 -2.03 5.07
C TYR A 31 -5.79 -3.51 5.36
N ALA A 32 -5.62 -3.93 6.62
CA ALA A 32 -5.85 -5.31 7.06
C ALA A 32 -7.26 -5.83 6.71
N HIS A 33 -8.26 -4.93 6.68
CA HIS A 33 -9.61 -5.23 6.23
C HIS A 33 -10.14 -4.06 5.40
N VAL A 34 -10.46 -4.32 4.14
CA VAL A 34 -11.03 -3.31 3.23
C VAL A 34 -12.30 -3.83 2.58
N ARG A 35 -13.22 -2.90 2.31
CA ARG A 35 -14.42 -3.16 1.53
C ARG A 35 -14.34 -2.33 0.26
N LEU A 36 -14.46 -2.99 -0.88
CA LEU A 36 -14.41 -2.37 -2.19
C LEU A 36 -15.77 -2.47 -2.86
N ARG A 37 -16.10 -1.46 -3.66
CA ARG A 37 -17.26 -1.46 -4.56
C ARG A 37 -16.74 -1.22 -5.96
N GLY A 38 -17.17 -2.06 -6.89
CA GLY A 38 -16.77 -1.97 -8.28
C GLY A 38 -17.51 -3.01 -9.12
N GLU A 39 -17.30 -2.93 -10.41
CA GLU A 39 -17.80 -3.89 -11.38
C GLU A 39 -16.86 -5.10 -11.46
N LEU A 40 -17.44 -6.31 -11.48
CA LEU A 40 -16.69 -7.55 -11.62
C LEU A 40 -16.59 -7.95 -13.09
N SER A 41 -15.41 -8.39 -13.51
CA SER A 41 -15.12 -8.92 -14.84
C SER A 41 -14.21 -10.14 -14.77
N LYS A 42 -14.19 -10.95 -15.84
CA LYS A 42 -13.32 -12.15 -15.96
C LYS A 42 -13.40 -13.09 -14.75
N VAL A 43 -14.63 -13.44 -14.33
CA VAL A 43 -14.84 -14.37 -13.22
C VAL A 43 -14.57 -15.79 -13.71
N THR A 44 -13.56 -16.44 -13.15
CA THR A 44 -13.15 -17.81 -13.49
C THR A 44 -13.22 -18.69 -12.25
N HIS A 45 -13.98 -19.78 -12.36
CA HIS A 45 -14.03 -20.83 -11.34
C HIS A 45 -12.98 -21.90 -11.67
N HIS A 46 -11.92 -21.98 -10.88
CA HIS A 46 -10.92 -23.04 -11.03
C HIS A 46 -11.35 -24.31 -10.29
N GLY A 47 -10.97 -25.47 -10.83
CA GLY A 47 -11.26 -26.78 -10.22
C GLY A 47 -10.61 -27.02 -8.85
N ASN A 48 -9.71 -26.15 -8.41
CA ASN A 48 -9.12 -26.15 -7.07
C ASN A 48 -10.02 -25.48 -6.01
N GLY A 49 -11.21 -24.99 -6.39
CA GLY A 49 -12.15 -24.32 -5.50
C GLY A 49 -11.93 -22.82 -5.33
N HIS A 50 -10.94 -22.23 -6.02
CA HIS A 50 -10.70 -20.79 -6.00
C HIS A 50 -11.44 -20.08 -7.15
N VAL A 51 -11.94 -18.88 -6.85
CA VAL A 51 -12.53 -17.97 -7.83
C VAL A 51 -11.54 -16.85 -8.08
N TYR A 52 -11.14 -16.68 -9.34
CA TYR A 52 -10.31 -15.57 -9.77
C TYR A 52 -11.20 -14.56 -10.49
N LEU A 53 -11.07 -13.29 -10.16
CA LEU A 53 -11.86 -12.22 -10.76
C LEU A 53 -11.05 -10.93 -10.85
N THR A 54 -11.49 -10.03 -11.72
CA THR A 54 -10.97 -8.66 -11.80
C THR A 54 -12.08 -7.70 -11.36
N ILE A 55 -11.79 -6.83 -10.39
CA ILE A 55 -12.69 -5.76 -9.97
C ILE A 55 -12.20 -4.44 -10.58
N LYS A 56 -13.13 -3.63 -11.11
CA LYS A 56 -12.87 -2.29 -11.66
C LYS A 56 -13.79 -1.27 -11.01
N ASP A 57 -13.35 -0.04 -10.86
CA ASP A 57 -14.21 1.10 -10.56
C ASP A 57 -14.35 2.00 -11.80
N ASP A 58 -15.23 3.01 -11.69
CA ASP A 58 -15.55 3.92 -12.81
C ASP A 58 -14.47 4.98 -13.08
N LYS A 59 -13.35 4.96 -12.36
CA LYS A 59 -12.28 5.98 -12.41
C LYS A 59 -10.97 5.47 -12.96
#